data_AF-A0A3M8DK95-F1
#
_entry.id   AF-A0A3M8DK95-F1
#
_cell.length_a   1.000
_cell.length_b   1.000
_cell.length_c   1.000
_cell.angle_alpha   90.00
_cell.angle_beta   90.00
_cell.angle_gamma   90.00
#
_symmetry.space_group_name_H-M   'P 1'
#
loop_
_entity.id
_entity.type
_entity.pdbx_description
1 polymer ?
#
loop_
_entity_poly.entity_id
_entity_poly.type
_entity_poly.pdbx_seq_one_letter_code
_entity_poly.pdbx_strand_id
1 'polypeptide(L)'
;MELLDVEPARIWRLLIPITNWLYTDEVPEDELIFHYRKHVYFVHEDGAVLSIPAPDHLERLELEDLYDLLAGSEDSYDFDDEGVFDTFSVLSRMGYLVPTKHEGDRHHYHIEIVNTMKPESLSVSYDLEQVSFEFALYHALMRCHELNEQCDWDYEHEIKEIKEVAFSQLG
;
A
#
# COMPACT_ATOMS: atom_id res chain seq x y z
N MET A 1 -2.84 15.39 -1.00
CA MET A 1 -3.00 14.41 -2.09
C MET A 1 -4.31 13.70 -1.83
N GLU A 2 -5.26 13.86 -2.75
CA GLU A 2 -6.52 13.13 -2.73
C GLU A 2 -6.26 11.65 -3.07
N LEU A 3 -6.89 10.74 -2.33
CA LEU A 3 -6.61 9.30 -2.40
C LEU A 3 -7.85 8.42 -2.64
N LEU A 4 -9.08 8.95 -2.58
CA LEU A 4 -10.32 8.16 -2.77
C LEU A 4 -10.42 7.48 -4.14
N ASP A 5 -10.01 8.18 -5.20
CA ASP A 5 -10.12 7.66 -6.58
C ASP A 5 -8.78 7.16 -7.12
N VAL A 6 -7.83 6.87 -6.23
CA VAL A 6 -6.49 6.41 -6.63
C VAL A 6 -6.49 4.90 -6.79
N GLU A 7 -6.09 4.44 -7.98
CA GLU A 7 -5.97 3.01 -8.28
C GLU A 7 -5.10 2.28 -7.25
N PRO A 8 -5.43 1.03 -6.87
CA PRO A 8 -4.71 0.28 -5.85
C PRO A 8 -3.20 0.24 -6.08
N ALA A 9 -2.75 -0.13 -7.29
CA ALA A 9 -1.32 -0.19 -7.62
C ALA A 9 -0.60 1.15 -7.44
N ARG A 10 -1.31 2.28 -7.60
CA ARG A 10 -0.73 3.60 -7.35
C ARG A 10 -0.44 3.82 -5.87
N ILE A 11 -1.29 3.35 -4.95
CA ILE A 11 -1.01 3.36 -3.50
C ILE A 11 0.25 2.55 -3.20
N TRP A 12 0.36 1.35 -3.77
CA TRP A 12 1.55 0.51 -3.63
C TRP A 12 2.81 1.20 -4.15
N ARG A 13 2.75 1.86 -5.30
CA ARG A 13 3.88 2.63 -5.86
C ARG A 13 4.30 3.82 -4.99
N LEU A 14 3.39 4.39 -4.20
CA LEU A 14 3.76 5.44 -3.23
C LEU A 14 4.51 4.89 -2.02
N LEU A 15 4.32 3.60 -1.70
CA LEU A 15 4.95 2.95 -0.55
C LEU A 15 6.25 2.23 -0.93
N ILE A 16 6.20 1.41 -1.97
CA ILE A 16 7.30 0.51 -2.33
C ILE A 16 8.37 1.29 -3.08
N PRO A 17 9.63 1.30 -2.61
CA PRO A 17 10.72 1.97 -3.30
C PRO A 17 10.91 1.45 -4.72
N ILE A 18 11.16 2.34 -5.68
CA ILE A 18 11.35 2.00 -7.09
C ILE A 18 12.47 0.96 -7.32
N THR A 19 13.47 0.90 -6.44
CA THR A 19 14.55 -0.09 -6.49
C THR A 19 14.08 -1.54 -6.29
N ASN A 20 12.86 -1.72 -5.81
CA ASN A 20 12.23 -3.03 -5.60
C ASN A 20 11.27 -3.40 -6.73
N TRP A 21 10.92 -2.46 -7.61
CA TRP A 21 9.98 -2.72 -8.71
C TRP A 21 10.65 -3.59 -9.77
N LEU A 22 9.86 -4.48 -10.37
CA LEU A 22 10.30 -5.38 -11.42
C LEU A 22 9.54 -5.07 -12.71
N TYR A 23 10.20 -5.26 -13.86
CA TYR A 23 9.60 -5.15 -15.19
C TYR A 23 8.80 -3.87 -15.45
N THR A 24 9.32 -2.72 -14.99
CA THR A 24 8.59 -1.43 -15.01
C THR A 24 8.21 -0.93 -16.41
N ASP A 25 8.87 -1.44 -17.45
CA ASP A 25 8.61 -1.08 -18.85
C ASP A 25 7.59 -2.02 -19.53
N GLU A 26 7.24 -3.13 -18.87
CA GLU A 26 6.36 -4.18 -19.41
C GLU A 26 5.04 -4.30 -18.64
N VAL A 27 5.07 -4.08 -17.32
CA VAL A 27 3.89 -4.13 -16.46
C VAL A 27 3.06 -2.84 -16.63
N PRO A 28 1.73 -2.95 -16.84
CA PRO A 28 0.82 -1.80 -16.89
C PRO A 28 0.93 -0.84 -15.68
N GLU A 29 0.49 0.42 -15.85
CA GLU A 29 0.61 1.44 -14.79
C GLU A 29 -0.28 1.14 -13.57
N ASP A 30 -1.43 0.50 -13.82
CA ASP A 30 -2.47 0.04 -12.89
C ASP A 30 -2.16 -1.30 -12.23
N GLU A 31 -1.05 -1.94 -12.58
CA GLU A 31 -0.49 -3.11 -11.89
C GLU A 31 0.88 -2.78 -11.27
N LEU A 32 1.35 -3.64 -10.36
CA LEU A 32 2.70 -3.55 -9.83
C LEU A 32 3.25 -4.93 -9.49
N ILE A 33 4.44 -5.25 -10.03
CA ILE A 33 5.23 -6.38 -9.57
C ILE A 33 6.46 -5.86 -8.83
N PHE A 34 6.70 -6.37 -7.64
CA PHE A 34 7.86 -5.95 -6.85
C PHE A 34 8.44 -7.08 -6.01
N HIS A 35 9.75 -7.01 -5.78
CA HIS A 35 10.46 -7.90 -4.87
C HIS A 35 10.57 -7.25 -3.49
N TYR A 36 10.18 -7.99 -2.45
CA TYR A 36 10.44 -7.57 -1.07
C TYR A 36 10.84 -8.74 -0.20
N ARG A 37 11.97 -8.59 0.50
CA ARG A 37 12.60 -9.61 1.35
C ARG A 37 12.92 -10.92 0.60
N LYS A 38 12.01 -11.89 0.64
CA LYS A 38 12.19 -13.25 0.09
C LYS A 38 11.02 -13.65 -0.82
N HIS A 39 10.20 -12.69 -1.22
CA HIS A 39 9.01 -12.93 -2.03
C HIS A 39 8.93 -11.91 -3.16
N VAL A 40 8.26 -12.32 -4.23
CA VAL A 40 7.77 -11.45 -5.28
C VAL A 40 6.27 -11.28 -5.07
N TYR A 41 5.79 -10.05 -5.19
CA TYR A 41 4.40 -9.67 -5.02
C TYR A 41 3.86 -9.15 -6.34
N PHE A 42 2.63 -9.54 -6.64
CA PHE A 42 1.87 -9.11 -7.82
C PHE A 42 0.64 -8.38 -7.30
N VAL A 43 0.53 -7.10 -7.62
CA VAL A 43 -0.63 -6.27 -7.34
C VAL A 43 -1.36 -6.06 -8.65
N HIS A 44 -2.60 -6.51 -8.70
CA HIS A 44 -3.46 -6.39 -9.88
C HIS A 44 -4.27 -5.10 -9.87
N GLU A 45 -4.85 -4.76 -11.03
CA GLU A 45 -5.68 -3.57 -11.26
C GLU A 45 -6.83 -3.46 -10.24
N ASP A 46 -7.43 -4.59 -9.88
CA ASP A 46 -8.55 -4.67 -8.93
C ASP A 46 -8.13 -4.61 -7.46
N GLY A 47 -6.83 -4.52 -7.18
CA GLY A 47 -6.27 -4.49 -5.83
C GLY A 47 -5.97 -5.87 -5.25
N ALA A 48 -6.28 -6.96 -5.96
CA ALA A 48 -5.90 -8.30 -5.54
C ALA A 48 -4.37 -8.42 -5.48
N VAL A 49 -3.89 -9.12 -4.46
CA VAL A 49 -2.46 -9.34 -4.25
C VAL A 49 -2.15 -10.82 -4.20
N LEU A 50 -1.16 -11.22 -5.00
CA LEU A 50 -0.57 -12.55 -4.99
C LEU A 50 0.89 -12.45 -4.56
N SER A 51 1.43 -13.53 -4.01
CA SER A 51 2.86 -13.63 -3.77
C SER A 51 3.41 -15.03 -3.99
N ILE A 52 4.69 -15.10 -4.38
CA ILE A 52 5.47 -16.34 -4.45
C ILE A 52 6.82 -16.15 -3.79
N PRO A 53 7.48 -17.23 -3.34
CA PRO A 53 8.89 -17.18 -2.96
C PRO A 53 9.74 -16.61 -4.09
N ALA A 54 10.67 -15.72 -3.76
CA ALA A 54 11.55 -15.13 -4.75
C ALA A 54 12.52 -16.20 -5.31
N PRO A 55 12.57 -16.39 -6.64
CA PRO A 55 13.48 -17.36 -7.26
C PRO A 55 14.95 -16.91 -7.14
N ASP A 56 15.87 -17.87 -7.06
CA ASP A 56 17.32 -17.63 -6.86
C ASP A 56 17.99 -16.78 -7.97
N HIS A 57 17.36 -16.68 -9.14
CA HIS A 57 17.88 -15.98 -10.33
C HIS A 57 16.87 -14.94 -10.85
N LEU A 58 16.13 -14.30 -9.94
CA LEU A 58 15.09 -13.33 -10.27
C LEU A 58 15.57 -12.25 -11.26
N GLU A 59 16.81 -11.80 -11.14
CA GLU A 59 17.40 -10.78 -12.01
C GLU A 59 17.63 -11.22 -13.48
N ARG A 60 17.43 -12.50 -13.78
CA ARG A 60 17.62 -13.09 -15.12
C ARG A 60 16.33 -13.65 -15.71
N LEU A 61 15.25 -13.64 -14.96
CA LEU A 61 13.96 -14.09 -15.45
C LEU A 61 13.33 -12.99 -16.30
N GLU A 62 12.63 -13.40 -17.35
CA GLU A 62 11.75 -12.51 -18.09
C GLU A 62 10.37 -12.51 -17.40
N LEU A 63 9.53 -11.53 -17.73
CA LEU A 63 8.20 -11.39 -17.13
C LEU A 63 7.31 -12.63 -17.36
N GLU A 64 7.37 -13.23 -18.55
CA GLU A 64 6.62 -14.45 -18.90
C GLU A 64 7.02 -15.63 -18.00
N ASP A 65 8.32 -15.84 -17.78
CA ASP A 65 8.82 -16.90 -16.88
C ASP A 65 8.30 -16.72 -15.45
N LEU A 66 8.20 -15.47 -14.99
CA LEU A 66 7.70 -15.15 -13.66
C LEU A 66 6.21 -15.46 -13.52
N TYR A 67 5.39 -15.18 -14.54
CA TYR A 67 3.98 -15.58 -14.55
C TYR A 67 3.79 -17.10 -14.63
N ASP A 68 4.63 -17.80 -15.40
CA ASP A 68 4.63 -19.26 -15.44
C ASP A 68 4.94 -19.85 -14.05
N LEU A 69 5.90 -19.25 -13.32
CA LEU A 69 6.19 -19.62 -11.93
C LEU A 69 5.00 -19.34 -11.01
N LEU A 70 4.34 -18.18 -11.15
CA LEU A 70 3.15 -17.84 -10.36
C LEU A 70 2.04 -18.88 -10.56
N ALA A 71 1.75 -19.24 -11.81
CA ALA A 71 0.72 -20.21 -12.14
C ALA A 71 1.05 -21.66 -11.70
N GLY A 72 2.34 -22.00 -11.63
CA GLY A 72 2.80 -23.35 -11.28
C GLY A 72 3.27 -23.55 -9.84
N SER A 73 3.38 -22.49 -9.04
CA SER A 73 3.95 -22.55 -7.69
C SER A 73 2.95 -23.11 -6.67
N GLU A 74 3.28 -24.23 -6.04
CA GLU A 74 2.51 -24.74 -4.88
C GLU A 74 2.61 -23.83 -3.65
N ASP A 75 3.65 -22.99 -3.60
CA ASP A 75 3.90 -22.02 -2.52
C ASP A 75 3.32 -20.62 -2.85
N SER A 76 2.49 -20.50 -3.89
CA SER A 76 1.78 -19.24 -4.15
C SER A 76 0.81 -18.92 -3.03
N TYR A 77 0.74 -17.65 -2.64
CA TYR A 77 -0.18 -17.17 -1.63
C TYR A 77 -1.07 -16.08 -2.22
N ASP A 78 -2.38 -16.36 -2.24
CA ASP A 78 -3.43 -15.42 -2.60
C ASP A 78 -3.99 -14.80 -1.32
N PHE A 79 -3.94 -13.47 -1.22
CA PHE A 79 -4.39 -12.76 -0.02
C PHE A 79 -5.92 -12.71 0.09
N ASP A 80 -6.64 -12.69 -1.03
CA ASP A 80 -8.11 -12.62 -1.05
C ASP A 80 -8.72 -13.94 -0.59
N ASP A 81 -8.15 -15.07 -1.01
CA ASP A 81 -8.54 -16.43 -0.57
C ASP A 81 -8.45 -16.60 0.96
N GLU A 82 -7.65 -15.76 1.60
CA GLU A 82 -7.36 -15.81 3.03
C GLU A 82 -8.05 -14.69 3.81
N GLY A 83 -8.95 -13.95 3.15
CA GLY A 83 -9.75 -12.89 3.75
C GLY A 83 -8.98 -11.60 4.02
N VAL A 84 -7.87 -11.37 3.31
CA VAL A 84 -7.02 -10.19 3.47
C VAL A 84 -7.23 -9.23 2.30
N PHE A 85 -8.16 -8.29 2.47
CA PHE A 85 -8.61 -7.41 1.39
C PHE A 85 -8.02 -6.00 1.43
N ASP A 86 -7.62 -5.51 2.61
CA ASP A 86 -7.09 -4.16 2.75
C ASP A 86 -5.56 -4.13 2.60
N THR A 87 -5.05 -3.05 2.02
CA THR A 87 -3.61 -2.87 1.75
C THR A 87 -2.76 -2.95 3.03
N PHE A 88 -3.24 -2.45 4.17
CA PHE A 88 -2.46 -2.49 5.41
C PHE A 88 -2.27 -3.91 5.93
N SER A 89 -3.30 -4.75 5.90
CA SER A 89 -3.20 -6.16 6.27
C SER A 89 -2.17 -6.91 5.43
N VAL A 90 -2.14 -6.66 4.11
CA VAL A 90 -1.10 -7.22 3.22
C VAL A 90 0.29 -6.74 3.66
N LEU A 91 0.50 -5.43 3.82
CA LEU A 91 1.78 -4.85 4.26
C LEU A 91 2.24 -5.41 5.61
N SER A 92 1.32 -5.56 6.57
CA SER A 92 1.57 -6.12 7.89
C SER A 92 2.05 -7.57 7.80
N ARG A 93 1.37 -8.40 6.99
CA ARG A 93 1.73 -9.81 6.77
C ARG A 93 3.05 -9.98 6.04
N MET A 94 3.37 -9.10 5.09
CA MET A 94 4.69 -9.03 4.45
C MET A 94 5.81 -8.66 5.45
N GLY A 95 5.42 -8.08 6.59
CA GLY A 95 6.31 -7.44 7.55
C GLY A 95 6.99 -6.22 6.94
N TYR A 96 6.27 -5.44 6.13
CA TYR A 96 6.76 -4.24 5.49
C TYR A 96 7.31 -3.25 6.53
N LEU A 97 8.47 -2.67 6.22
CA LEU A 97 9.11 -1.65 7.05
C LEU A 97 9.22 -0.37 6.22
N VAL A 98 8.53 0.67 6.68
CA VAL A 98 8.54 1.97 6.03
C VAL A 98 9.95 2.57 6.06
N PRO A 99 10.50 2.99 4.90
CA PRO A 99 11.75 3.72 4.84
C PRO A 99 11.64 5.08 5.54
N THR A 100 12.55 5.40 6.47
CA THR A 100 12.54 6.68 7.24
C THR A 100 13.81 7.52 7.06
N LYS A 101 14.66 7.17 6.07
CA LYS A 101 16.08 7.55 6.02
C LYS A 101 16.37 8.99 5.60
N HIS A 102 15.42 9.74 5.07
CA HIS A 102 15.67 11.08 4.57
C HIS A 102 15.19 12.14 5.57
N GLU A 103 16.09 12.61 6.45
CA GLU A 103 15.78 13.70 7.39
C GLU A 103 15.36 15.01 6.68
N GLY A 104 15.77 15.20 5.42
CA GLY A 104 15.39 16.36 4.61
C GLY A 104 13.97 16.33 4.05
N ASP A 105 13.31 15.16 4.06
CA ASP A 105 11.98 14.94 3.47
C ASP A 105 10.92 14.73 4.57
N ARG A 106 11.19 15.25 5.77
CA ARG A 106 10.28 15.20 6.91
C ARG A 106 9.43 16.45 6.95
N HIS A 107 8.12 16.24 6.88
CA HIS A 107 7.14 17.30 6.86
C HIS A 107 6.05 17.03 7.90
N HIS A 108 5.12 17.97 8.02
CA HIS A 108 3.93 17.82 8.84
C HIS A 108 2.78 17.48 7.91
N TYR A 109 2.03 16.44 8.23
CA TYR A 109 0.93 15.97 7.40
C TYR A 109 -0.37 16.01 8.17
N HIS A 110 -1.37 16.66 7.59
CA HIS A 110 -2.76 16.51 7.97
C HIS A 110 -3.35 15.35 7.19
N ILE A 111 -4.02 14.43 7.90
CA ILE A 111 -4.64 13.25 7.32
C ILE A 111 -6.15 13.34 7.57
N GLU A 112 -6.94 13.16 6.51
CA GLU A 112 -8.39 13.01 6.58
C GLU A 112 -8.78 11.61 6.10
N ILE A 113 -9.52 10.88 6.93
CA ILE A 113 -10.11 9.57 6.65
C ILE A 113 -11.62 9.73 6.69
N VAL A 114 -12.32 9.15 5.72
CA VAL A 114 -13.78 9.23 5.62
C VAL A 114 -14.40 7.84 5.59
N ASN A 115 -15.63 7.75 6.08
CA ASN A 115 -16.49 6.60 5.84
C ASN A 115 -17.10 6.71 4.44
N THR A 116 -16.83 5.76 3.54
CA THR A 116 -17.23 5.82 2.12
C THR A 116 -18.76 5.87 1.94
N MET A 117 -19.52 5.28 2.87
CA MET A 117 -20.98 5.29 2.84
C MET A 117 -21.59 6.62 3.31
N LYS A 118 -20.87 7.39 4.14
CA LYS A 118 -21.31 8.71 4.61
C LYS A 118 -20.16 9.72 4.76
N PRO A 119 -19.49 10.11 3.66
CA PRO A 119 -18.22 10.86 3.72
C PRO A 119 -18.34 12.22 4.43
N GLU A 120 -19.49 12.88 4.33
CA GLU A 120 -19.71 14.22 4.90
C GLU A 120 -20.06 14.24 6.39
N SER A 121 -20.32 13.08 7.01
CA SER A 121 -20.87 13.02 8.38
C SER A 121 -19.99 12.27 9.38
N LEU A 122 -19.06 11.45 8.89
CA LEU A 122 -18.18 10.60 9.69
C LEU A 122 -16.79 10.65 9.07
N SER A 123 -16.05 11.73 9.39
CA SER A 123 -14.63 11.84 9.08
C SER A 123 -13.79 11.84 10.36
N VAL A 124 -12.59 11.29 10.25
CA VAL A 124 -11.56 11.33 11.28
C VAL A 124 -10.39 12.08 10.69
N SER A 125 -9.90 13.09 11.40
CA SER A 125 -8.73 13.85 10.98
C SER A 125 -7.72 13.97 12.11
N TYR A 126 -6.44 13.92 11.75
CA TYR A 126 -5.33 14.04 12.70
C TYR A 126 -4.06 14.51 11.99
N ASP A 127 -3.12 15.01 12.78
CA ASP A 127 -1.84 15.51 12.29
C ASP A 127 -0.69 14.56 12.69
N LEU A 128 0.28 14.39 11.79
CA LEU A 128 1.56 13.75 12.05
C LEU A 128 2.69 14.75 11.85
N GLU A 129 3.60 14.83 12.81
CA GLU A 129 4.68 15.80 12.83
C GLU A 129 6.02 15.17 12.44
N GLN A 130 6.79 15.86 11.60
CA GLN A 130 8.18 15.50 11.25
C GLN A 130 8.32 14.06 10.72
N VAL A 131 7.42 13.63 9.84
CA VAL A 131 7.43 12.30 9.22
C VAL A 131 7.61 12.40 7.70
N SER A 132 8.02 11.31 7.05
CA SER A 132 8.00 11.23 5.58
C SER A 132 6.59 10.98 5.05
N PHE A 133 6.36 11.23 3.76
CA PHE A 133 5.06 10.95 3.14
C PHE A 133 4.70 9.46 3.22
N GLU A 134 5.65 8.56 2.96
CA GLU A 134 5.44 7.12 3.01
C GLU A 134 5.04 6.65 4.42
N PHE A 135 5.59 7.30 5.45
CA PHE A 135 5.19 7.04 6.82
C PHE A 135 3.77 7.55 7.10
N ALA A 136 3.43 8.76 6.64
CA ALA A 136 2.08 9.28 6.77
C ALA A 136 1.06 8.38 6.06
N LEU A 137 1.37 7.91 4.85
CA LEU A 137 0.53 6.99 4.09
C LEU A 137 0.38 5.63 4.77
N TYR A 138 1.48 5.01 5.19
CA TYR A 138 1.44 3.75 5.94
C TYR A 138 0.60 3.86 7.21
N HIS A 139 0.78 4.94 7.98
CA HIS A 139 0.02 5.20 9.20
C HIS A 139 -1.47 5.46 8.90
N ALA A 140 -1.77 6.17 7.81
CA ALA A 140 -3.15 6.40 7.38
C ALA A 140 -3.86 5.09 7.01
N LEU A 141 -3.18 4.19 6.28
CA LEU A 141 -3.70 2.87 5.93
C LEU A 141 -3.93 2.00 7.18
N MET A 142 -2.98 2.00 8.12
CA MET A 142 -3.15 1.36 9.43
C MET A 142 -4.39 1.89 10.15
N ARG A 143 -4.60 3.20 10.14
CA ARG A 143 -5.73 3.82 10.82
C ARG A 143 -7.06 3.49 10.16
N CYS A 144 -7.11 3.41 8.82
CA CYS A 144 -8.28 2.90 8.09
C CYS A 144 -8.64 1.47 8.54
N HIS A 145 -7.65 0.59 8.58
CA HIS A 145 -7.83 -0.79 9.04
C HIS A 145 -8.38 -0.84 10.47
N GLU A 146 -7.79 -0.11 11.43
CA GLU A 146 -8.29 -0.06 12.81
C GLU A 146 -9.73 0.45 12.92
N LEU A 147 -10.12 1.41 12.08
CA LEU A 147 -11.49 1.94 12.05
C LEU A 147 -12.47 0.93 11.46
N ASN A 148 -12.07 0.20 10.42
CA ASN A 148 -12.86 -0.89 9.85
C ASN A 148 -13.07 -2.03 10.85
N GLU A 149 -12.02 -2.43 11.58
CA GLU A 149 -12.13 -3.42 12.65
C GLU A 149 -13.09 -2.96 13.77
N GLN A 150 -13.03 -1.68 14.17
CA GLN A 150 -13.91 -1.12 15.21
C GLN A 150 -15.39 -1.13 14.85
N CYS A 151 -15.71 -1.11 13.55
CA CYS A 151 -17.08 -1.22 13.07
C CYS A 151 -17.42 -2.61 12.50
N ASP A 152 -16.65 -3.65 12.84
CA ASP A 152 -16.87 -5.03 12.35
C ASP A 152 -16.98 -5.11 10.82
N TRP A 153 -16.24 -4.24 10.11
CA TRP A 153 -16.26 -4.13 8.66
C TRP A 153 -17.62 -3.79 8.04
N ASP A 154 -18.59 -3.30 8.84
CA ASP A 154 -19.90 -2.83 8.35
C ASP A 154 -19.79 -1.61 7.41
N TYR A 155 -18.69 -0.86 7.53
CA TYR A 155 -18.38 0.28 6.69
C TYR A 155 -16.90 0.26 6.31
N GLU A 156 -16.62 0.87 5.17
CA GLU A 156 -15.26 1.05 4.67
C GLU A 156 -14.78 2.47 4.96
N HIS A 157 -13.63 2.57 5.60
CA HIS A 157 -12.92 3.80 5.87
C HIS A 157 -11.73 3.92 4.92
N GLU A 158 -11.71 5.01 4.16
CA GLU A 158 -10.67 5.28 3.19
C GLU A 158 -9.98 6.60 3.47
N ILE A 159 -8.72 6.68 3.05
CA ILE A 159 -7.96 7.92 3.14
C ILE A 159 -8.52 8.86 2.09
N LYS A 160 -9.09 9.97 2.54
CA LYS A 160 -9.53 11.02 1.64
C LYS A 160 -8.36 11.85 1.16
N GLU A 161 -7.63 12.45 2.10
CA GLU A 161 -6.50 13.31 1.79
C GLU A 161 -5.34 13.11 2.78
N ILE A 162 -4.11 13.13 2.24
CA ILE A 162 -2.89 13.39 3.01
C ILE A 162 -2.26 14.68 2.52
N LYS A 163 -2.22 15.72 3.35
CA LYS A 163 -1.80 17.07 2.96
C LYS A 163 -0.64 17.55 3.80
N GLU A 164 0.42 18.00 3.13
CA GLU A 164 1.49 18.73 3.81
C GLU A 164 0.96 20.06 4.37
N VAL A 165 1.23 20.33 5.64
CA VAL A 165 0.82 21.54 6.35
C VAL A 165 2.02 22.27 6.96
N ALA A 166 1.92 23.59 7.09
CA ALA A 166 2.96 24.36 7.76
C ALA A 166 2.92 24.15 9.28
N PHE A 167 4.08 24.21 9.95
CA PHE A 167 4.17 24.09 11.41
C PHE A 167 3.19 25.02 12.16
N SER A 168 2.94 26.22 11.64
CA SER A 168 2.03 27.21 12.23
C SER A 168 0.54 26.86 12.14
N GLN A 169 0.19 25.76 11.45
CA GLN A 169 -1.19 25.29 11.26
C GLN A 169 -1.51 24.07 12.10
N LEU A 170 -0.54 23.53 12.85
CA LEU A 170 -0.78 22.55 13.89
C LEU A 170 -1.46 23.25 15.08
N GLY A 171 -2.62 22.73 15.48
CA GLY A 171 -3.46 23.28 16.55
C GLY A 171 -2.88 23.13 17.95
#